data_AF-W1XNV7-F1
#
_entry.id   AF-W1XNV7-F1
#
_cell.length_a   1.000
_cell.length_b   1.000
_cell.length_c   1.000
_cell.angle_alpha   90.00
_cell.angle_beta   90.00
_cell.angle_gamma   90.00
#
_symmetry.space_group_name_H-M   'P 1'
#
loop_
_entity.id
_entity.type
_entity.pdbx_description
1 polymer ?
#
loop_
_entity_poly.entity_id
_entity_poly.type
_entity_poly.pdbx_seq_one_letter_code
_entity_poly.pdbx_strand_id
1 'polypeptide(L)' 'SREASGEDLLRRPEMTYEKLTTLTPFAPALTDEQAAEQVEIQVKYEGYIARQQDEIEKQLRNENTLLPATL' A
#
# COMPACT_ATOMS: atom_id res chain seq x y z
N SER A 1 8.26 -23.95 -9.40
CA SER A 1 8.60 -22.52 -9.35
C SER A 1 7.33 -21.78 -9.00
N ARG A 2 7.29 -20.94 -7.95
CA ARG A 2 6.10 -20.11 -7.67
C ARG A 2 6.15 -18.97 -8.69
N GLU A 3 5.15 -18.83 -9.55
CA GLU A 3 5.04 -17.64 -10.40
C GLU A 3 4.90 -16.42 -9.48
N ALA A 4 5.76 -15.41 -9.68
CA ALA A 4 5.74 -14.16 -8.92
C ALA A 4 5.05 -13.08 -9.76
N SER A 5 4.10 -12.36 -9.17
CA SER A 5 3.42 -11.25 -9.83
C SER A 5 4.30 -9.98 -9.87
N GLY A 6 3.93 -9.00 -10.70
CA GLY A 6 4.58 -7.68 -10.69
C GLY A 6 4.51 -7.00 -9.33
N GLU A 7 3.40 -7.17 -8.61
CA GLU A 7 3.25 -6.66 -7.23
C GLU A 7 4.24 -7.32 -6.27
N ASP A 8 4.42 -8.65 -6.36
CA ASP A 8 5.40 -9.36 -5.52
C ASP A 8 6.83 -8.89 -5.77
N LEU A 9 7.14 -8.50 -7.01
CA LEU A 9 8.44 -7.92 -7.35
C LEU A 9 8.56 -6.49 -6.83
N LEU A 10 7.50 -5.69 -6.92
CA LEU A 10 7.50 -4.28 -6.50
C LEU A 10 7.54 -4.10 -4.97
N ARG A 11 7.10 -5.11 -4.22
CA ARG A 11 7.29 -5.18 -2.75
C ARG A 11 8.76 -5.32 -2.34
N ARG A 12 9.68 -5.66 -3.25
CA ARG A 12 11.10 -5.80 -2.93
C ARG A 12 11.76 -4.42 -2.76
N PRO A 13 12.57 -4.18 -1.71
CA PRO A 13 13.16 -2.87 -1.43
C PRO A 13 13.96 -2.28 -2.61
N GLU A 14 14.61 -3.13 -3.38
CA GLU A 14 15.46 -2.74 -4.52
C GLU A 14 14.69 -2.41 -5.81
N MET A 15 13.39 -2.76 -5.87
CA MET A 15 12.55 -2.59 -7.05
C MET A 15 11.81 -1.25 -7.02
N THR A 16 11.67 -0.63 -8.18
CA THR A 16 10.82 0.56 -8.40
C THR A 16 9.87 0.27 -9.56
N TYR A 17 8.77 1.02 -9.66
CA TYR A 17 7.81 0.89 -10.74
C TYR A 17 8.46 1.17 -12.10
N GLU A 18 9.33 2.19 -12.15
CA GLU A 18 10.14 2.50 -13.32
C GLU A 18 10.99 1.30 -13.75
N LYS A 19 11.76 0.69 -12.83
CA LYS A 19 12.58 -0.49 -13.15
C LYS A 19 11.72 -1.68 -13.58
N LEU A 20 10.60 -1.90 -12.91
CA LEU A 20 9.69 -3.01 -13.21
C LEU A 20 9.15 -2.91 -14.64
N THR A 21 8.72 -1.71 -15.05
CA THR A 21 8.10 -1.47 -16.36
C THR A 21 9.10 -1.42 -17.53
N THR A 22 10.41 -1.45 -17.25
CA THR A 22 11.43 -1.71 -18.29
C THR A 22 11.45 -3.16 -18.76
N LEU A 23 10.89 -4.08 -17.96
CA LEU A 23 10.80 -5.49 -18.32
C LEU A 23 9.63 -5.70 -19.28
N THR A 24 9.86 -6.44 -20.37
CA THR A 24 8.85 -6.71 -21.42
C THR A 24 7.49 -7.18 -20.89
N PRO A 25 7.40 -8.03 -19.84
CA PRO A 25 6.10 -8.47 -19.31
C PRO A 25 5.27 -7.39 -18.62
N PHE A 26 5.91 -6.29 -18.19
CA PHE A 26 5.27 -5.22 -17.42
C PHE A 26 5.32 -3.87 -18.15
N ALA A 27 5.79 -3.85 -19.39
CA ALA A 27 5.74 -2.70 -20.27
C ALA A 27 4.36 -2.55 -20.94
N PRO A 28 3.93 -1.35 -21.32
CA PRO A 28 4.61 -0.05 -21.10
C PRO A 28 4.34 0.52 -19.69
N ALA A 29 5.19 1.46 -19.27
CA ALA A 29 4.93 2.26 -18.08
C ALA A 29 3.69 3.15 -18.26
N LEU A 30 3.04 3.49 -17.14
CA LEU A 30 2.06 4.58 -17.10
C LEU A 30 2.71 5.91 -17.52
N THR A 31 2.00 6.68 -18.34
CA THR A 31 2.44 8.04 -18.73
C THR A 31 2.12 9.09 -17.67
N ASP A 32 1.18 8.79 -16.78
CA ASP A 32 0.83 9.64 -15.64
C ASP A 32 1.80 9.35 -14.50
N GLU A 33 2.67 10.31 -14.21
CA GLU A 33 3.71 10.21 -13.19
C GLU A 33 3.11 10.04 -11.78
N GLN A 34 1.99 10.73 -11.48
CA GLN A 34 1.35 10.63 -10.17
C GLN A 34 0.72 9.26 -9.97
N ALA A 35 0.08 8.72 -11.01
CA ALA A 35 -0.47 7.37 -10.97
C ALA A 35 0.63 6.31 -10.81
N ALA A 36 1.75 6.45 -11.53
CA ALA A 36 2.90 5.55 -11.44
C ALA A 36 3.52 5.55 -10.03
N GLU A 37 3.75 6.73 -9.45
CA GLU A 37 4.24 6.89 -8.08
C GLU A 37 3.27 6.26 -7.08
N GLN A 38 1.97 6.54 -7.23
CA GLN A 38 0.96 6.05 -6.30
C GLN A 38 0.83 4.51 -6.33
N VAL A 39 1.01 3.87 -7.49
CA VAL A 39 1.08 2.40 -7.59
C VAL A 39 2.26 1.86 -6.78
N GLU A 40 3.45 2.46 -6.92
CA GLU A 40 4.62 2.04 -6.15
C GLU A 40 4.41 2.19 -4.64
N ILE A 41 3.88 3.34 -4.21
CA ILE A 41 3.58 3.62 -2.80
C ILE A 41 2.57 2.61 -2.26
N GLN A 42 1.45 2.42 -2.95
CA GLN A 42 0.40 1.51 -2.49
C GLN A 42 0.92 0.09 -2.31
N VAL A 43 1.65 -0.43 -3.29
CA VAL A 43 2.17 -1.81 -3.20
C VAL A 43 3.23 -1.96 -2.11
N LYS A 44 4.14 -0.99 -1.96
CA LYS A 44 5.21 -1.06 -0.95
C LYS A 44 4.69 -0.90 0.48
N TYR A 45 3.64 -0.10 0.67
CA TYR A 45 3.16 0.28 2.00
C TYR A 45 1.80 -0.31 2.37
N GLU A 46 1.18 -1.13 1.52
CA GLU A 46 -0.14 -1.76 1.71
C GLU A 46 -0.37 -2.25 3.15
N GLY A 47 0.52 -3.09 3.66
CA GLY A 47 0.38 -3.66 5.00
C GLY A 47 0.61 -2.67 6.15
N TYR A 48 1.40 -1.62 5.94
CA TYR A 48 1.59 -0.57 6.94
C TYR A 48 0.39 0.37 6.97
N ILE A 49 -0.14 0.74 5.80
CA ILE A 49 -1.33 1.57 5.65
C ILE A 49 -2.53 0.84 6.27
N ALA A 50 -2.70 -0.45 5.98
CA ALA A 50 -3.77 -1.25 6.58
C ALA A 50 -3.70 -1.25 8.12
N ARG A 51 -2.51 -1.46 8.69
CA ARG A 51 -2.32 -1.42 10.15
C ARG A 51 -2.63 -0.05 10.74
N GLN A 52 -2.16 1.02 10.10
CA GLN A 52 -2.46 2.38 10.55
C GLN A 52 -3.96 2.68 10.50
N GLN A 53 -4.65 2.20 9.47
CA GLN A 53 -6.09 2.35 9.35
C GLN A 53 -6.84 1.62 10.48
N ASP A 54 -6.44 0.40 10.82
CA ASP A 54 -7.00 -0.35 11.94
C ASP A 54 -6.81 0.38 13.29
N GLU A 55 -5.64 0.99 13.48
CA GLU A 55 -5.32 1.79 14.67
C GLU A 55 -6.20 3.05 14.76
N ILE A 56 -6.38 3.76 13.64
CA ILE A 56 -7.27 4.93 13.54
C ILE A 56 -8.71 4.53 13.89
N GLU A 57 -9.21 3.43 13.33
CA GLU A 57 -10.58 2.96 13.62
C GLU A 57 -10.77 2.63 15.10
N LYS A 58 -9.78 2.00 15.73
CA LYS A 58 -9.82 1.70 17.16
C LYS A 58 -9.83 2.98 17.99
N GLN A 59 -9.02 3.98 17.63
CA GLN A 59 -9.01 5.28 18.32
C GLN A 59 -10.35 5.98 18.19
N LEU A 60 -10.89 6.07 16.97
CA LEU A 60 -12.21 6.67 16.74
C LEU A 60 -13.32 5.97 17.53
N ARG A 61 -13.29 4.64 17.63
CA ARG A 61 -14.26 3.90 18.47
C ARG A 61 -14.13 4.29 19.95
N ASN A 62 -12.91 4.40 20.46
CA ASN A 62 -12.66 4.78 21.85
C ASN A 62 -13.12 6.21 22.13
N GLU A 63 -12.82 7.17 21.24
CA GLU A 63 -13.25 8.57 21.37
C GLU A 63 -14.77 8.71 21.39
N ASN A 64 -15.47 7.89 20.61
CA ASN A 64 -16.94 7.90 20.55
C ASN A 64 -17.60 6.99 21.60
N THR A 65 -16.83 6.30 22.45
CA THR A 65 -17.40 5.46 23.49
C THR A 65 -17.90 6.33 24.65
N LEU A 66 -19.22 6.35 24.85
CA LEU A 66 -19.83 7.06 25.98
C LEU A 66 -19.38 6.44 27.30
N LEU A 67 -18.91 7.29 28.22
CA LEU A 67 -18.61 6.87 29.57
C LEU A 67 -19.90 6.70 30.39
N PRO A 68 -19.93 5.77 31.36
CA PRO A 68 -21.06 5.66 32.27
C PRO A 68 -21.32 6.99 32.98
N ALA A 69 -22.59 7.39 33.06
CA ALA A 69 -22.99 8.64 33.72
C ALA A 69 -22.74 8.65 35.24
N THR A 70 -22.43 7.48 35.82
CA THR A 70 -22.09 7.28 37.22
C THR A 70 -20.69 6.68 37.29
N LEU A 71 -19.69 7.55 37.43
CA LEU A 71 -18.36 7.20 37.91
C LEU A 71 -18.33 7.23 39.43
#